data_AF-A0A925DC88-F1
#
_entry.id   AF-A0A925DC88-F1
#
_cell.length_a   1.000
_cell.length_b   1.000
_cell.length_c   1.000
_cell.angle_alpha   90.00
_cell.angle_beta   90.00
_cell.angle_gamma   90.00
#
_symmetry.space_group_name_H-M   'P 1'
#
loop_
_entity.id
_entity.type
_entity.pdbx_description
1 polymer ?
#
loop_
_entity_poly.entity_id
_entity_poly.type
_entity_poly.pdbx_seq_one_letter_code
_entity_poly.pdbx_strand_id
1 'polypeptide(L)'
;MSASSVFAQDAASSSPPPLFSRHVEAVFSRVGCNSGTCHGAVQGKNGFRLSLFGAKGKFDWEQIARDQAGRRLNLVEPERSLLLAKASGQIPHGGGRLITPGSREHEVLRGWLAAGAKLDEIEASRIKKLSVTPGEQLLVPGGSYQLKVEAEFADGSKEDVTGLCGFKSLDERTASVDKQGAVKAVGVGDVAISVRFRDEPVMVMALVTRPG
;
A
#
# COMPACT_ATOMS: atom_id res chain seq x y z
N MET A 1 -56.96 -9.82 -2.06
CA MET A 1 -56.45 -8.45 -2.29
C MET A 1 -56.03 -7.89 -0.95
N SER A 2 -54.80 -7.52 -0.64
CA SER A 2 -53.51 -7.58 -1.33
C SER A 2 -52.45 -7.64 -0.23
N ALA A 3 -51.51 -8.58 -0.32
CA ALA A 3 -50.32 -8.57 0.52
C ALA A 3 -49.36 -7.51 -0.04
N SER A 4 -49.11 -6.45 0.74
CA SER A 4 -48.07 -5.48 0.39
C SER A 4 -46.74 -6.01 0.89
N SER A 5 -45.95 -6.52 -0.06
CA SER A 5 -44.54 -6.84 0.12
C SER A 5 -43.78 -5.54 0.40
N VAL A 6 -43.13 -5.47 1.57
CA VAL A 6 -42.14 -4.45 1.87
C VAL A 6 -40.83 -4.96 1.31
N PHE A 7 -40.38 -4.36 0.20
CA PHE A 7 -39.02 -4.57 -0.30
C PHE A 7 -38.04 -4.10 0.77
N ALA A 8 -37.33 -5.06 1.38
CA ALA A 8 -36.09 -4.75 2.08
C ALA A 8 -35.11 -4.20 1.04
N GLN A 9 -34.75 -2.92 1.18
CA GLN A 9 -33.59 -2.39 0.46
C GLN A 9 -32.35 -3.06 1.04
N ASP A 10 -31.68 -3.85 0.21
CA ASP A 10 -30.31 -4.30 0.48
C ASP A 10 -29.44 -3.05 0.68
N ALA A 11 -29.03 -2.81 1.92
CA ALA A 11 -28.00 -1.84 2.23
C ALA A 11 -26.71 -2.33 1.58
N ALA A 12 -26.34 -1.72 0.46
CA ALA A 12 -25.00 -1.88 -0.11
C ALA A 12 -23.99 -1.64 1.00
N SER A 13 -23.21 -2.67 1.35
CA SER A 13 -22.15 -2.59 2.35
C SER A 13 -21.01 -1.72 1.82
N SER A 14 -21.18 -0.40 1.88
CA SER A 14 -20.13 0.54 1.56
C SER A 14 -19.01 0.38 2.60
N SER A 15 -17.87 -0.17 2.19
CA SER A 15 -16.68 -0.20 3.04
C SER A 15 -16.35 1.22 3.51
N PRO A 16 -15.84 1.40 4.75
CA PRO A 16 -15.46 2.72 5.24
C PRO A 16 -14.42 3.35 4.31
N PRO A 17 -14.38 4.69 4.22
CA PRO A 17 -13.41 5.38 3.37
C PRO A 17 -11.97 5.07 3.80
N PRO A 18 -11.01 5.11 2.89
CA PRO A 18 -9.61 4.86 3.25
C PRO A 18 -9.07 5.88 4.25
N LEU A 19 -8.36 5.39 5.27
CA LEU A 19 -7.68 6.21 6.27
C LEU A 19 -6.30 6.65 5.75
N PHE A 20 -5.88 7.86 6.12
CA PHE A 20 -4.62 8.42 5.63
C PHE A 20 -3.41 7.60 6.08
N SER A 21 -3.22 7.49 7.40
CA SER A 21 -2.05 6.85 7.98
C SER A 21 -2.05 5.33 7.77
N ARG A 22 -3.23 4.71 7.65
CA ARG A 22 -3.34 3.25 7.41
C ARG A 22 -3.17 2.86 5.94
N HIS A 23 -3.92 3.50 5.03
CA HIS A 23 -4.03 3.05 3.64
C HIS A 23 -3.27 3.94 2.66
N VAL A 24 -3.38 5.26 2.79
CA VAL A 24 -2.77 6.20 1.84
C VAL A 24 -1.24 6.20 1.94
N GLU A 25 -0.69 6.20 3.17
CA GLU A 25 0.75 6.05 3.38
C GLU A 25 1.29 4.70 2.89
N ALA A 26 0.50 3.63 3.02
CA ALA A 26 0.86 2.31 2.51
C ALA A 26 0.93 2.31 0.98
N VAL A 27 0.00 2.97 0.29
CA VAL A 27 0.09 3.18 -1.16
C VAL A 27 1.37 3.90 -1.54
N PHE A 28 1.69 5.03 -0.89
CA PHE A 28 2.92 5.76 -1.19
C PHE A 28 4.19 4.93 -0.98
N SER A 29 4.19 4.09 0.05
CA SER A 29 5.31 3.18 0.35
C SER A 29 5.44 2.08 -0.70
N ARG A 30 4.32 1.46 -1.07
CA ARG A 30 4.25 0.40 -2.09
C ARG A 30 4.71 0.88 -3.46
N VAL A 31 4.31 2.09 -3.88
CA VAL A 31 4.70 2.64 -5.19
C VAL A 31 6.02 3.43 -5.14
N GLY A 32 6.66 3.52 -3.97
CA GLY A 32 7.98 4.14 -3.80
C GLY A 32 7.99 5.68 -3.72
N CYS A 33 6.83 6.35 -3.64
CA CYS A 33 6.72 7.81 -3.56
C CYS A 33 7.48 8.38 -2.35
N ASN A 34 7.32 7.76 -1.19
CA ASN A 34 7.94 8.17 0.08
C ASN A 34 9.21 7.35 0.42
N SER A 35 9.85 6.77 -0.60
CA SER A 35 11.15 6.11 -0.44
C SER A 35 12.30 7.12 -0.38
N GLY A 36 13.46 6.69 0.13
CA GLY A 36 14.64 7.54 0.30
C GLY A 36 15.24 8.10 -0.99
N THR A 37 14.84 7.61 -2.16
CA THR A 37 15.29 8.12 -3.48
C THR A 37 14.36 9.20 -4.04
N CYS A 38 13.16 9.36 -3.48
CA CYS A 38 12.11 10.26 -3.97
C CYS A 38 11.68 11.27 -2.88
N HIS A 39 10.38 11.41 -2.60
CA HIS A 39 9.88 12.38 -1.62
C HIS A 39 10.21 12.00 -0.17
N GLY A 40 10.56 10.74 0.09
CA GLY A 40 11.08 10.27 1.38
C GLY A 40 12.58 10.57 1.61
N ALA A 41 13.26 11.16 0.63
CA ALA A 41 14.63 11.65 0.82
C ALA A 41 14.66 12.74 1.90
N VAL A 42 15.80 12.90 2.58
CA VAL A 42 15.96 13.91 3.66
C VAL A 42 15.57 15.33 3.21
N GLN A 43 15.88 15.67 1.96
CA GLN A 43 15.55 16.96 1.34
C GLN A 43 14.21 16.96 0.57
N GLY A 44 13.57 15.80 0.39
CA GLY A 44 12.43 15.63 -0.51
C GLY A 44 12.79 15.86 -1.98
N LYS A 45 11.80 16.22 -2.80
CA LYS A 45 11.97 16.63 -4.21
C LYS A 45 11.14 17.88 -4.49
N ASN A 46 11.74 18.89 -5.12
CA ASN A 46 11.06 20.10 -5.58
C ASN A 46 10.20 20.79 -4.49
N GLY A 47 10.73 20.90 -3.27
CA GLY A 47 10.01 21.50 -2.14
C GLY A 47 8.86 20.65 -1.60
N PHE A 48 8.77 19.36 -1.96
CA PHE A 48 7.81 18.42 -1.39
C PHE A 48 8.54 17.24 -0.74
N ARG A 49 8.35 17.10 0.57
CA ARG A 49 8.96 16.04 1.40
C ARG A 49 7.88 15.25 2.13
N LEU A 50 8.06 13.94 2.16
CA LEU A 50 7.35 12.98 2.99
C LEU A 50 8.36 12.29 3.91
N SER A 51 7.87 11.67 4.97
CA SER A 51 8.63 10.84 5.87
C SER A 51 8.95 9.52 5.18
N LEU A 52 10.09 8.91 5.55
CA LEU A 52 10.50 7.65 4.97
C LEU A 52 9.46 6.57 5.29
N PHE A 53 8.82 6.03 4.26
CA PHE A 53 7.81 4.97 4.36
C PHE A 53 6.63 5.25 5.31
N GLY A 54 6.30 6.53 5.57
CA GLY A 54 5.14 6.89 6.41
C GLY A 54 5.43 6.90 7.92
N ALA A 55 6.70 6.99 8.32
CA ALA A 55 7.10 7.03 9.73
C ALA A 55 6.53 8.22 10.52
N LYS A 56 5.99 9.27 9.87
CA LYS A 56 5.41 10.46 10.52
C LYS A 56 4.09 10.88 9.88
N GLY A 57 3.02 10.12 10.14
CA GLY A 57 1.66 10.35 9.61
C GLY A 57 1.18 11.79 9.60
N LYS A 58 1.25 12.48 10.74
CA LYS A 58 0.78 13.88 10.81
C LYS A 58 1.59 14.81 9.91
N PHE A 59 2.91 14.64 9.89
CA PHE A 59 3.80 15.45 9.04
C PHE A 59 3.49 15.20 7.56
N ASP A 60 3.33 13.94 7.15
CA ASP A 60 3.04 13.59 5.75
C ASP A 60 1.69 14.11 5.29
N TRP A 61 0.69 14.03 6.17
CA TRP A 61 -0.62 14.61 5.91
C TRP A 61 -0.55 16.13 5.75
N GLU A 62 0.15 16.84 6.64
CA GLU A 62 0.31 18.31 6.55
C GLU A 62 0.99 18.71 5.23
N GLN A 63 2.01 17.96 4.80
CA GLN A 63 2.75 18.19 3.55
C GLN A 63 1.88 17.97 2.30
N ILE A 64 0.90 17.08 2.37
CA ILE A 64 0.00 16.78 1.26
C ILE A 64 -1.21 17.71 1.27
N ALA A 65 -1.88 17.84 2.40
CA ALA A 65 -3.18 18.47 2.52
C ALA A 65 -3.13 19.97 2.81
N ARG A 66 -2.06 20.48 3.44
CA ARG A 66 -1.99 21.88 3.90
C ARG A 66 -0.87 22.69 3.28
N ASP A 67 0.31 22.11 3.11
CA ASP A 67 1.47 22.81 2.56
C ASP A 67 1.15 23.48 1.21
N GLN A 68 1.74 24.66 0.98
CA GLN A 68 1.51 25.48 -0.20
C GLN A 68 0.03 25.73 -0.48
N ALA A 69 -0.70 26.12 0.58
CA ALA A 69 -2.12 26.45 0.56
C ALA A 69 -3.01 25.30 0.04
N GLY A 70 -2.63 24.05 0.31
CA GLY A 70 -3.42 22.86 -0.06
C GLY A 70 -3.49 22.58 -1.56
N ARG A 71 -2.66 23.24 -2.38
CA ARG A 71 -2.71 23.17 -3.86
C ARG A 71 -2.61 21.76 -4.46
N ARG A 72 -2.19 20.77 -3.69
CA ARG A 72 -1.98 19.38 -4.15
C ARG A 72 -3.29 18.60 -4.26
N LEU A 73 -4.35 19.06 -3.60
CA LEU A 73 -5.62 18.36 -3.48
C LEU A 73 -6.75 19.17 -4.11
N ASN A 74 -7.63 18.46 -4.82
CA ASN A 74 -8.95 18.95 -5.21
C ASN A 74 -9.97 17.98 -4.62
N LEU A 75 -10.70 18.45 -3.61
CA LEU A 75 -11.66 17.62 -2.87
C LEU A 75 -13.03 17.53 -3.56
N VAL A 76 -13.32 18.45 -4.49
CA VAL A 76 -14.56 18.47 -5.27
C VAL A 76 -14.44 17.52 -6.47
N GLU A 77 -13.29 17.56 -7.14
CA GLU A 77 -12.95 16.71 -8.27
C GLU A 77 -11.63 15.97 -7.98
N PRO A 78 -11.67 14.82 -7.25
CA PRO A 78 -10.47 14.08 -6.84
C PRO A 78 -9.46 13.83 -7.96
N GLU A 79 -9.93 13.45 -9.17
CA GLU A 79 -9.06 13.19 -10.34
C GLU A 79 -8.25 14.42 -10.78
N ARG A 80 -8.71 15.64 -10.47
CA ARG A 80 -7.98 16.89 -10.75
C ARG A 80 -6.95 17.24 -9.68
N SER A 81 -6.85 16.47 -8.61
CA SER A 81 -5.80 16.65 -7.59
C SER A 81 -4.43 16.47 -8.25
N LEU A 82 -3.51 17.42 -8.03
CA LEU A 82 -2.12 17.29 -8.52
C LEU A 82 -1.47 15.99 -8.00
N LEU A 83 -1.83 15.56 -6.78
CA LEU A 83 -1.41 14.28 -6.21
C LEU A 83 -1.73 13.10 -7.15
N LEU A 84 -2.99 12.94 -7.54
CA LEU A 84 -3.43 11.86 -8.43
C LEU A 84 -2.92 12.06 -9.87
N ALA A 85 -2.98 13.28 -10.39
CA ALA A 85 -2.58 13.58 -11.75
C ALA A 85 -1.06 13.34 -11.98
N LYS A 86 -0.21 13.67 -11.01
CA LYS A 86 1.24 13.35 -11.06
C LYS A 86 1.48 11.86 -10.91
N ALA A 87 0.85 11.20 -9.93
CA ALA A 87 1.07 9.77 -9.67
C ALA A 87 0.62 8.88 -10.85
N SER A 88 -0.48 9.26 -11.52
CA SER A 88 -1.02 8.57 -12.69
C SER A 88 -0.35 8.95 -14.01
N GLY A 89 0.55 9.94 -14.00
CA GLY A 89 1.22 10.43 -15.20
C GLY A 89 0.33 11.23 -16.17
N GLN A 90 -0.87 11.63 -15.75
CA GLN A 90 -1.72 12.56 -16.52
C GLN A 90 -1.05 13.93 -16.70
N ILE A 91 -0.20 14.32 -15.76
CA ILE A 91 0.69 15.47 -15.90
C ILE A 91 2.15 15.05 -15.64
N PRO A 92 3.15 15.70 -16.28
CA PRO A 92 4.55 15.29 -16.19
C PRO A 92 5.06 15.21 -14.75
N HIS A 93 5.59 14.05 -14.35
CA HIS A 93 6.17 13.81 -13.04
C HIS A 93 7.57 13.22 -13.21
N GLY A 94 8.56 13.76 -12.50
CA GLY A 94 9.96 13.33 -12.64
C GLY A 94 10.21 11.87 -12.27
N GLY A 95 9.35 11.27 -11.43
CA GLY A 95 9.36 9.84 -11.11
C GLY A 95 8.59 8.95 -12.09
N GLY A 96 8.07 9.52 -13.18
CA GLY A 96 7.22 8.81 -14.14
C GLY A 96 5.82 8.49 -13.58
N ARG A 97 5.10 7.63 -14.31
CA ARG A 97 3.80 7.08 -13.91
C ARG A 97 4.01 5.93 -12.93
N LEU A 98 3.47 6.06 -11.72
CA LEU A 98 3.59 5.08 -10.65
C LEU A 98 2.28 4.34 -10.37
N ILE A 99 1.15 4.98 -10.69
CA ILE A 99 -0.20 4.46 -10.46
C ILE A 99 -0.95 4.37 -11.80
N THR A 100 -1.81 3.36 -11.95
CA THR A 100 -2.70 3.25 -13.11
C THR A 100 -4.11 3.66 -12.69
N PRO A 101 -4.81 4.54 -13.43
CA PRO A 101 -6.21 4.85 -13.15
C PRO A 101 -7.06 3.58 -13.02
N GLY A 102 -7.90 3.51 -11.98
CA GLY A 102 -8.70 2.33 -11.64
C GLY A 102 -7.94 1.18 -10.98
N SER A 103 -6.63 1.30 -10.74
CA SER A 103 -5.91 0.34 -9.89
C SER A 103 -6.31 0.49 -8.42
N ARG A 104 -6.03 -0.52 -7.60
CA ARG A 104 -6.27 -0.48 -6.15
C ARG A 104 -5.65 0.78 -5.52
N GLU A 105 -4.41 1.09 -5.87
CA GLU A 105 -3.68 2.25 -5.37
C GLU A 105 -4.37 3.56 -5.75
N HIS A 106 -4.87 3.65 -6.99
CA HIS A 106 -5.64 4.81 -7.46
C HIS A 106 -6.95 4.96 -6.68
N GLU A 107 -7.70 3.88 -6.51
CA GLU A 107 -8.98 3.88 -5.80
C GLU A 107 -8.85 4.23 -4.31
N VAL A 108 -7.76 3.79 -3.65
CA VAL A 108 -7.47 4.19 -2.26
C VAL A 108 -7.25 5.69 -2.16
N LEU A 109 -6.41 6.26 -3.03
CA LEU A 109 -6.14 7.69 -3.02
C LEU A 109 -7.38 8.51 -3.39
N ARG A 110 -8.11 8.09 -4.42
CA ARG A 110 -9.35 8.74 -4.88
C ARG A 110 -10.44 8.69 -3.81
N GLY A 111 -10.60 7.54 -3.15
CA GLY A 111 -11.56 7.35 -2.06
C GLY A 111 -11.25 8.24 -0.86
N TRP A 112 -9.99 8.33 -0.44
CA TRP A 112 -9.56 9.25 0.62
C TRP A 112 -9.81 10.72 0.26
N LEU A 113 -9.50 11.12 -0.97
CA LEU A 113 -9.78 12.48 -1.46
C LEU A 113 -11.27 12.79 -1.48
N ALA A 114 -12.10 11.88 -1.99
CA ALA A 114 -13.55 12.01 -2.01
C ALA A 114 -14.16 12.08 -0.60
N ALA A 115 -13.52 11.46 0.39
CA ALA A 115 -13.89 11.53 1.80
C ALA A 115 -13.40 12.82 2.52
N GLY A 116 -12.85 13.78 1.76
CA GLY A 116 -12.40 15.08 2.26
C GLY A 116 -10.95 15.10 2.74
N ALA A 117 -10.15 14.09 2.36
CA ALA A 117 -8.71 14.01 2.63
C ALA A 117 -8.33 14.21 4.11
N LYS A 118 -9.15 13.69 5.03
CA LYS A 118 -8.97 13.89 6.47
C LYS A 118 -7.78 13.09 6.99
N LEU A 119 -7.15 13.62 8.03
CA LEU A 119 -6.25 12.85 8.89
C LEU A 119 -7.11 11.98 9.81
N ASP A 120 -6.81 10.69 9.85
CA ASP A 120 -7.39 9.74 10.80
C ASP A 120 -6.70 9.81 12.17
N GLU A 121 -7.28 9.11 13.16
CA GLU A 121 -6.67 8.92 14.48
C GLU A 121 -5.42 8.03 14.37
N ILE A 122 -4.26 8.64 14.14
CA ILE A 122 -2.99 7.95 13.87
C ILE A 122 -2.68 6.87 14.92
N GLU A 123 -2.98 7.15 16.19
CA GLU A 123 -2.71 6.24 17.31
C GLU A 123 -3.49 4.93 17.20
N ALA A 124 -4.72 4.98 16.67
CA ALA A 124 -5.58 3.83 16.38
C ALA A 124 -5.09 3.05 15.15
N SER A 125 -4.47 3.73 14.19
CA SER A 125 -3.90 3.18 12.96
C SER A 125 -2.45 2.66 13.11
N ARG A 126 -1.87 2.70 14.31
CA ARG A 126 -0.55 2.09 14.55
C ARG A 126 -0.61 0.58 14.38
N ILE A 127 0.40 0.03 13.74
CA ILE A 127 0.57 -1.41 13.57
C ILE A 127 1.00 -1.98 14.92
N LYS A 128 0.18 -2.88 15.47
CA LYS A 128 0.51 -3.63 16.69
C LYS A 128 1.22 -4.94 16.34
N LYS A 129 0.85 -5.55 15.21
CA LYS A 129 1.50 -6.75 14.68
C LYS A 129 1.33 -6.83 13.17
N LEU A 130 2.38 -7.21 12.46
CA LEU A 130 2.33 -7.56 11.04
C LEU A 130 2.67 -9.04 10.90
N SER A 131 1.77 -9.82 10.31
CA SER A 131 1.95 -11.26 10.11
C SER A 131 1.96 -11.59 8.62
N VAL A 132 2.95 -12.38 8.19
CA VAL A 132 3.07 -12.84 6.79
C VAL A 132 2.90 -14.35 6.77
N THR A 133 2.00 -14.83 5.93
CA THR A 133 1.73 -16.26 5.74
C THR A 133 1.74 -16.64 4.25
N PRO A 134 2.29 -17.80 3.88
CA PRO A 134 3.09 -18.67 4.75
C PRO A 134 4.42 -18.01 5.16
N GLY A 135 5.01 -18.51 6.25
CA GLY A 135 6.33 -18.08 6.72
C GLY A 135 7.45 -18.70 5.89
N GLU A 136 8.34 -19.46 6.53
CA GLU A 136 9.34 -20.26 5.81
C GLU A 136 8.68 -21.32 4.93
N GLN A 137 9.12 -21.43 3.67
CA GLN A 137 8.62 -22.42 2.70
C GLN A 137 9.75 -23.21 2.07
N LEU A 138 9.58 -24.53 2.00
CA LEU A 138 10.44 -25.44 1.27
C LEU A 138 9.86 -25.72 -0.12
N LEU A 139 10.66 -25.53 -1.16
CA LEU A 139 10.26 -25.66 -2.56
C LEU A 139 11.33 -26.41 -3.36
N VAL A 140 10.94 -26.84 -4.55
CA VAL A 140 11.86 -27.22 -5.64
C VAL A 140 11.72 -26.21 -6.78
N PRO A 141 12.72 -26.06 -7.68
CA PRO A 141 12.62 -25.18 -8.84
C PRO A 141 11.31 -25.38 -9.61
N GLY A 142 10.62 -24.27 -9.93
CA GLY A 142 9.30 -24.28 -10.56
C GLY A 142 8.12 -24.29 -9.58
N GLY A 143 8.34 -24.61 -8.31
CA GLY A 143 7.32 -24.48 -7.25
C GLY A 143 6.94 -23.01 -6.99
N SER A 144 5.73 -22.79 -6.49
CA SER A 144 5.21 -21.45 -6.21
C SER A 144 4.23 -21.43 -5.06
N TYR A 145 4.11 -20.28 -4.39
CA TYR A 145 3.10 -20.04 -3.36
C TYR A 145 2.71 -18.56 -3.33
N GLN A 146 1.60 -18.25 -2.67
CA GLN A 146 1.09 -16.89 -2.53
C GLN A 146 1.29 -16.40 -1.10
N LEU A 147 1.90 -15.22 -0.95
CA LEU A 147 1.97 -14.53 0.32
C LEU A 147 0.64 -13.82 0.63
N LYS A 148 0.27 -13.83 1.91
CA LYS A 148 -0.80 -13.05 2.53
C LYS A 148 -0.21 -12.27 3.70
N VAL A 149 -0.62 -11.03 3.83
CA VAL A 149 -0.17 -10.13 4.90
C VAL A 149 -1.36 -9.63 5.69
N GLU A 150 -1.37 -9.88 6.98
CA GLU A 150 -2.38 -9.38 7.90
C GLU A 150 -1.76 -8.38 8.89
N ALA A 151 -2.34 -7.20 8.98
CA ALA A 151 -1.99 -6.21 9.99
C ALA A 151 -3.03 -6.23 11.12
N GLU A 152 -2.57 -6.35 12.36
CA GLU A 152 -3.35 -6.03 13.56
C GLU A 152 -2.99 -4.61 14.00
N PHE A 153 -4.00 -3.77 14.21
CA PHE A 153 -3.83 -2.37 14.58
C PHE A 153 -4.10 -2.12 16.07
N ALA A 154 -3.69 -0.95 16.54
CA ALA A 154 -3.84 -0.55 17.95
C ALA A 154 -5.30 -0.41 18.40
N ASP A 155 -6.23 -0.15 17.49
CA ASP A 155 -7.68 -0.19 17.74
C ASP A 155 -8.26 -1.62 17.86
N GLY A 156 -7.43 -2.65 17.71
CA GLY A 156 -7.82 -4.06 17.76
C GLY A 156 -8.36 -4.62 16.44
N SER A 157 -8.53 -3.80 15.41
CA SER A 157 -8.93 -4.26 14.09
C SER A 157 -7.81 -5.06 13.41
N LYS A 158 -8.23 -5.98 12.52
CA LYS A 158 -7.33 -6.76 11.68
C LYS A 158 -7.72 -6.59 10.22
N GLU A 159 -6.73 -6.47 9.35
CA GLU A 159 -6.96 -6.23 7.92
C GLU A 159 -5.98 -7.01 7.07
N ASP A 160 -6.47 -7.56 5.94
CA ASP A 160 -5.63 -8.06 4.87
C ASP A 160 -5.03 -6.88 4.10
N VAL A 161 -3.73 -6.67 4.30
CA VAL A 161 -2.97 -5.57 3.70
C VAL A 161 -2.07 -6.06 2.56
N THR A 162 -2.23 -7.30 2.07
CA THR A 162 -1.39 -7.91 1.03
C THR A 162 -1.27 -7.00 -0.20
N GLY A 163 -2.41 -6.47 -0.67
CA GLY A 163 -2.47 -5.58 -1.83
C GLY A 163 -1.86 -4.19 -1.61
N LEU A 164 -1.48 -3.85 -0.37
CA LEU A 164 -0.86 -2.58 0.00
C LEU A 164 0.63 -2.74 0.39
N CYS A 165 1.17 -3.96 0.37
CA CYS A 165 2.55 -4.23 0.74
C CYS A 165 3.52 -4.02 -0.43
N GLY A 166 4.78 -3.67 -0.16
CA GLY A 166 5.88 -3.87 -1.11
C GLY A 166 6.48 -5.26 -0.94
N PHE A 167 6.81 -5.93 -2.04
CA PHE A 167 7.50 -7.23 -2.04
C PHE A 167 8.81 -7.14 -2.79
N LYS A 168 9.86 -7.76 -2.26
CA LYS A 168 11.18 -7.83 -2.90
C LYS A 168 11.92 -9.10 -2.51
N SER A 169 12.40 -9.86 -3.49
CA SER A 169 13.37 -10.92 -3.25
C SER A 169 14.77 -10.33 -3.12
N LEU A 170 15.57 -10.85 -2.19
CA LEU A 170 16.98 -10.47 -2.09
C LEU A 170 17.85 -11.15 -3.16
N ASP A 171 17.38 -12.25 -3.75
CA ASP A 171 18.00 -12.93 -4.88
C ASP A 171 16.94 -13.60 -5.78
N GLU A 172 16.58 -12.90 -6.85
CA GLU A 172 15.60 -13.38 -7.83
C GLU A 172 16.06 -14.62 -8.61
N ARG A 173 17.35 -14.96 -8.58
CA ARG A 173 17.88 -16.19 -9.21
C ARG A 173 17.54 -17.44 -8.39
N THR A 174 17.29 -17.26 -7.09
CA THR A 174 16.86 -18.33 -6.18
C THR A 174 15.34 -18.39 -6.13
N ALA A 175 14.67 -17.28 -5.82
CA ALA A 175 13.22 -17.17 -5.92
C ALA A 175 12.79 -15.74 -6.28
N SER A 176 11.84 -15.59 -7.19
CA SER A 176 11.24 -14.29 -7.56
C SER A 176 9.95 -14.04 -6.80
N VAL A 177 9.59 -12.78 -6.58
CA VAL A 177 8.27 -12.38 -6.05
C VAL A 177 7.69 -11.24 -6.90
N ASP A 178 6.42 -11.32 -7.26
CA ASP A 178 5.76 -10.26 -8.02
C ASP A 178 5.10 -9.18 -7.12
N LYS A 179 4.46 -8.19 -7.74
CA LYS A 179 3.79 -7.09 -7.03
C LYS A 179 2.56 -7.55 -6.25
N GLN A 180 2.05 -8.74 -6.51
CA GLN A 180 0.88 -9.34 -5.87
C GLN A 180 1.30 -10.26 -4.71
N GLY A 181 2.60 -10.49 -4.50
CA GLY A 181 3.13 -11.38 -3.48
C GLY A 181 3.18 -12.85 -3.92
N ALA A 182 3.05 -13.14 -5.22
CA ALA A 182 3.24 -14.49 -5.73
C ALA A 182 4.73 -14.80 -5.82
N VAL A 183 5.16 -15.83 -5.09
CA VAL A 183 6.54 -16.29 -5.04
C VAL A 183 6.73 -17.48 -5.95
N LYS A 184 7.83 -17.51 -6.71
CA LYS A 184 8.21 -18.62 -7.58
C LYS A 184 9.67 -19.01 -7.34
N ALA A 185 9.90 -20.29 -7.05
CA ALA A 185 11.25 -20.86 -6.98
C ALA A 185 11.88 -20.94 -8.37
N VAL A 186 13.11 -20.47 -8.47
CA VAL A 186 13.87 -20.37 -9.73
C VAL A 186 15.07 -21.31 -9.70
N GLY A 187 15.92 -21.20 -8.67
CA GLY A 187 17.17 -21.94 -8.54
C GLY A 187 17.38 -22.44 -7.12
N VAL A 188 18.22 -23.46 -6.97
CA VAL A 188 18.55 -24.05 -5.66
C VAL A 188 19.30 -23.04 -4.79
N GLY A 189 18.90 -22.91 -3.54
CA GLY A 189 19.45 -21.98 -2.56
C GLY A 189 18.38 -21.49 -1.59
N ASP A 190 18.80 -20.67 -0.63
CA ASP A 190 17.92 -20.06 0.36
C ASP A 190 17.89 -18.55 0.12
N VAL A 191 16.69 -17.97 0.08
CA VAL A 191 16.53 -16.53 -0.13
C VAL A 191 15.48 -15.95 0.79
N ALA A 192 15.80 -14.78 1.33
CA ALA A 192 14.84 -13.99 2.08
C ALA A 192 14.01 -13.11 1.13
N ILE A 193 12.71 -13.07 1.38
CA ILE A 193 11.75 -12.18 0.72
C ILE A 193 11.35 -11.10 1.71
N SER A 194 11.65 -9.86 1.36
CA SER A 194 11.24 -8.69 2.12
C SER A 194 9.80 -8.32 1.77
N VAL A 195 8.95 -8.31 2.79
CA VAL A 195 7.58 -7.82 2.76
C VAL A 195 7.53 -6.55 3.58
N ARG A 196 6.99 -5.47 3.03
CA ARG A 196 6.92 -4.18 3.72
C ARG A 196 5.51 -3.62 3.69
N PHE A 197 4.96 -3.30 4.86
CA PHE A 197 3.75 -2.51 4.98
C PHE A 197 4.12 -1.21 5.72
N ARG A 198 4.08 -0.08 5.01
CA ARG A 198 4.57 1.22 5.53
C ARG A 198 6.03 1.11 6.00
N ASP A 199 6.35 1.60 7.19
CA ASP A 199 7.68 1.58 7.77
C ASP A 199 8.07 0.23 8.37
N GLU A 200 7.15 -0.74 8.45
CA GLU A 200 7.35 -2.08 9.02
C GLU A 200 7.78 -3.13 7.97
N PRO A 201 9.05 -3.59 7.98
CA PRO A 201 9.48 -4.74 7.20
C PRO A 201 9.34 -6.06 7.97
N VAL A 202 8.95 -7.12 7.26
CA VAL A 202 9.01 -8.52 7.70
C VAL A 202 9.77 -9.31 6.65
N MET A 203 10.61 -10.24 7.09
CA MET A 203 11.33 -11.17 6.21
C MET A 203 10.71 -12.55 6.32
N VAL A 204 10.50 -13.21 5.19
CA VAL A 204 10.14 -14.64 5.11
C VAL A 204 11.15 -15.39 4.26
N MET A 205 11.34 -16.67 4.53
CA MET A 205 12.36 -17.50 3.87
C MET A 205 11.73 -18.40 2.80
N ALA A 206 12.35 -18.45 1.62
CA ALA A 206 12.11 -19.48 0.62
C ALA A 206 13.38 -20.35 0.51
N LEU A 207 13.25 -21.63 0.88
CA LEU A 207 14.29 -22.63 0.80
C LEU A 207 14.04 -23.46 -0.45
N VAL A 208 14.93 -23.41 -1.43
CA VAL A 208 14.78 -24.12 -2.71
C VAL A 208 15.81 -25.24 -2.79
N THR A 209 15.34 -26.48 -2.75
CA THR A 209 16.20 -27.67 -2.77
C THR A 209 16.15 -28.37 -4.12
N ARG A 210 17.09 -29.29 -4.34
CA ARG A 210 17.07 -30.15 -5.52
C ARG A 210 15.84 -31.06 -5.48
N PRO A 211 15.17 -31.32 -6.62
CA PRO A 211 14.22 -32.42 -6.71
C PRO A 211 14.90 -33.72 -6.26
N GLY A 212 14.18 -34.50 -5.46
CA GLY A 212 14.60 -35.85 -5.06
C GLY A 212 14.55 -36.84 -6.21
#